data_AF-A0A0U9HJV1-F1
#
_entry.id   AF-A0A0U9HJV1-F1
#
_cell.length_a   1.000
_cell.length_b   1.000
_cell.length_c   1.000
_cell.angle_alpha   90.00
_cell.angle_beta   90.00
_cell.angle_gamma   90.00
#
_symmetry.space_group_name_H-M   'P 1'
#
loop_
_entity.id
_entity.type
_entity.pdbx_description
1 polymer ?
#
loop_
_entity_poly.entity_id
_entity_poly.type
_entity_poly.pdbx_seq_one_letter_code
_entity_poly.pdbx_strand_id
1 'polypeptide(L)'
;MLQIFYDSQDFFLLKELEKQGPTKGVISQSIKDVLQSLVDDDLVFKDKIGTSVYFWSLPSRAVNQLSQTRSALESKLERAKKRRLELETRKEESTRGRENSSGREQALKQLKEAEAKSKALKDELARFADNDPAALEAMKSASKVMRDAANRWTDNIFSLQSWCANNFEHMREALAGLYKEIGIPEEFDYLETEE
;
A
#
# COMPACT_ATOMS: atom_id res chain seq x y z
N MET A 1 -18.91 -22.88 -58.53
CA MET A 1 -18.48 -23.75 -57.41
C MET A 1 -19.53 -23.81 -56.29
N LEU A 2 -19.82 -22.68 -55.61
CA LEU A 2 -20.73 -22.62 -54.45
C LEU A 2 -22.12 -23.23 -54.71
N GLN A 3 -22.67 -23.00 -55.91
CA GLN A 3 -23.96 -23.54 -56.35
C GLN A 3 -24.05 -25.08 -56.25
N ILE A 4 -22.94 -25.81 -56.38
CA ILE A 4 -22.90 -27.27 -56.24
C ILE A 4 -23.41 -27.68 -54.85
N PHE A 5 -22.96 -26.97 -53.81
CA PHE A 5 -23.36 -27.23 -52.43
C PHE A 5 -24.81 -26.82 -52.17
N TYR A 6 -25.28 -25.71 -52.74
CA TYR A 6 -26.63 -25.22 -52.52
C TYR A 6 -27.71 -26.02 -53.25
N ASP A 7 -27.42 -26.50 -54.46
CA ASP A 7 -28.36 -27.30 -55.25
C ASP A 7 -28.52 -28.70 -54.64
N SER A 8 -27.42 -29.32 -54.23
CA SER A 8 -27.40 -30.69 -53.70
C SER A 8 -27.68 -30.78 -52.20
N GLN A 9 -27.30 -29.75 -51.44
CA GLN A 9 -27.30 -29.73 -49.97
C GLN A 9 -26.58 -30.94 -49.34
N ASP A 10 -25.52 -31.42 -50.01
CA ASP A 10 -24.78 -32.62 -49.63
C ASP A 10 -23.31 -32.32 -49.26
N PHE A 11 -22.63 -33.34 -48.75
CA PHE A 11 -21.21 -33.32 -48.40
C PHE A 11 -20.37 -33.90 -49.54
N PHE A 12 -19.26 -33.24 -49.84
CA PHE A 12 -18.41 -33.62 -50.96
C PHE A 12 -16.97 -33.86 -50.53
N LEU A 13 -16.35 -34.86 -51.14
CA LEU A 13 -14.90 -35.03 -51.15
C LEU A 13 -14.29 -34.15 -52.23
N LEU A 14 -13.00 -33.81 -52.07
CA LEU A 14 -12.29 -33.02 -53.08
C LEU A 14 -12.35 -33.63 -54.49
N LYS A 15 -12.22 -34.96 -54.58
CA LYS A 15 -12.29 -35.69 -55.87
C LYS A 15 -13.66 -35.56 -56.55
N GLU A 16 -14.73 -35.45 -55.77
CA GLU A 16 -16.09 -35.31 -56.28
C GLU A 16 -16.31 -33.88 -56.81
N LEU A 17 -15.79 -32.90 -56.08
CA LEU A 17 -15.77 -31.49 -56.50
C LEU A 17 -14.90 -31.27 -57.74
N GLU A 18 -13.78 -31.98 -57.89
CA GLU A 18 -12.95 -31.96 -59.10
C GLU A 18 -13.71 -32.50 -60.32
N LYS A 19 -14.63 -33.44 -60.13
CA LYS A 19 -15.48 -34.00 -61.19
C LYS A 19 -16.67 -33.10 -61.52
N GLN A 20 -17.32 -32.49 -60.52
CA GLN A 20 -18.52 -31.67 -60.70
C GLN A 20 -18.21 -30.18 -60.94
N GLY A 21 -17.04 -29.68 -60.55
CA GLY A 21 -16.62 -28.29 -60.74
C GLY A 21 -16.71 -27.81 -62.20
N PRO A 22 -16.23 -28.58 -63.19
CA PRO A 22 -16.25 -28.17 -64.59
C PRO A 22 -17.67 -28.03 -65.16
N THR A 23 -18.62 -28.84 -64.70
CA THR A 23 -20.02 -28.77 -65.17
C THR A 23 -20.72 -27.47 -64.73
N LYS A 24 -20.18 -26.79 -63.71
CA LYS A 24 -20.63 -25.48 -63.23
C LYS A 24 -19.67 -24.35 -63.64
N GLY A 25 -18.85 -24.56 -64.67
CA GLY A 25 -18.03 -23.52 -65.31
C GLY A 25 -16.71 -23.20 -64.60
N VAL A 26 -16.26 -24.01 -63.65
CA VAL A 26 -14.95 -23.82 -62.99
C VAL A 26 -13.89 -24.62 -63.74
N ILE A 27 -12.78 -23.96 -64.09
CA ILE A 27 -11.66 -24.62 -64.79
C ILE A 27 -11.06 -25.70 -63.89
N SER A 28 -10.87 -26.93 -64.40
CA SER A 28 -10.46 -28.08 -63.56
C SER A 28 -9.21 -27.83 -62.73
N GLN A 29 -8.24 -27.09 -63.27
CA GLN A 29 -6.98 -26.79 -62.60
C GLN A 29 -7.14 -25.81 -61.43
N SER A 30 -8.17 -24.95 -61.44
CA SER A 30 -8.40 -23.93 -60.40
C SER A 30 -9.40 -24.34 -59.33
N ILE A 31 -9.97 -25.55 -59.41
CA ILE A 31 -10.99 -26.03 -58.47
C ILE A 31 -10.49 -26.01 -57.02
N LYS A 32 -9.24 -26.40 -56.77
CA LYS A 32 -8.66 -26.38 -55.42
C LYS A 32 -8.54 -24.97 -54.87
N ASP A 33 -8.05 -24.04 -55.69
CA ASP A 33 -7.82 -22.65 -55.29
C ASP A 33 -9.16 -21.94 -55.04
N VAL A 34 -10.14 -22.14 -55.93
CA VAL A 34 -11.50 -21.61 -55.77
C VAL A 34 -12.17 -22.20 -54.53
N LEU A 35 -12.03 -23.51 -54.29
CA LEU A 35 -12.58 -24.14 -53.09
C LEU A 35 -11.92 -23.59 -51.83
N GLN A 36 -10.60 -23.40 -51.82
CA GLN A 36 -9.89 -22.85 -50.67
C GLN A 36 -10.28 -21.40 -50.39
N SER A 37 -10.41 -20.56 -51.42
CA SER A 37 -10.92 -19.18 -51.28
C SER A 37 -12.32 -19.16 -50.67
N LEU A 38 -13.22 -20.07 -51.10
CA LEU A 38 -14.56 -20.16 -50.51
C LEU A 38 -14.56 -20.65 -49.06
N VAL A 39 -13.55 -21.45 -48.67
CA VAL A 39 -13.36 -21.84 -47.28
C VAL A 39 -12.82 -20.67 -46.46
N ASP A 40 -11.88 -19.91 -47.01
CA ASP A 40 -11.28 -18.75 -46.33
C ASP A 40 -12.31 -17.62 -46.12
N ASP A 41 -13.29 -17.49 -47.02
CA ASP A 41 -14.42 -16.56 -46.90
C ASP A 41 -15.58 -17.10 -46.03
N ASP A 42 -15.40 -18.24 -45.34
CA ASP A 42 -16.43 -18.93 -44.53
C ASP A 42 -17.71 -19.32 -45.31
N LEU A 43 -17.63 -19.39 -46.64
CA LEU A 43 -18.75 -19.76 -47.52
C LEU A 43 -18.88 -21.28 -47.72
N VAL A 44 -17.78 -22.03 -47.59
CA VAL A 44 -17.73 -23.50 -47.63
C VAL A 44 -16.99 -23.99 -46.40
N PHE A 45 -17.55 -24.96 -45.71
CA PHE A 45 -16.91 -25.56 -44.55
C PHE A 45 -16.11 -26.77 -44.97
N LYS A 46 -14.96 -26.96 -44.34
CA LYS A 46 -14.18 -28.19 -44.44
C LYS A 46 -14.00 -28.78 -43.05
N ASP A 47 -14.12 -30.09 -42.97
CA ASP A 47 -13.77 -30.83 -41.76
C ASP A 47 -13.16 -32.19 -42.12
N LYS A 48 -12.24 -32.64 -41.27
CA LYS A 48 -11.53 -33.90 -41.47
C LYS A 48 -12.14 -34.96 -40.58
N ILE A 49 -12.83 -35.91 -41.22
CA ILE A 49 -13.47 -37.04 -40.55
C ILE A 49 -12.71 -38.31 -40.95
N GLY A 50 -11.98 -38.88 -39.99
CA GLY A 50 -11.08 -40.00 -40.23
C GLY A 50 -9.92 -39.63 -41.16
N THR A 51 -9.80 -40.34 -42.28
CA THR A 51 -8.76 -40.10 -43.29
C THR A 51 -9.17 -39.09 -44.37
N SER A 52 -10.44 -38.66 -44.39
CA SER A 52 -11.02 -37.89 -45.48
C SER A 52 -11.40 -36.48 -45.05
N VAL A 53 -11.28 -35.52 -45.97
CA VAL A 53 -11.73 -34.14 -45.77
C VAL A 53 -13.02 -33.92 -46.55
N TYR A 54 -14.07 -33.53 -45.83
CA TYR A 54 -15.40 -33.27 -46.37
C TYR A 54 -15.63 -31.78 -46.49
N PHE A 55 -16.30 -31.38 -47.56
CA PHE A 55 -16.66 -30.00 -47.86
C PHE A 55 -18.17 -29.88 -47.99
N TRP A 56 -18.77 -28.87 -47.37
CA TRP A 56 -20.21 -28.62 -47.49
C TRP A 56 -20.56 -27.15 -47.28
N SER A 57 -21.74 -26.75 -47.75
CA SER A 57 -22.31 -25.44 -47.45
C SER A 57 -23.83 -25.50 -47.41
N LEU A 58 -24.43 -24.86 -46.40
CA LEU A 58 -25.87 -24.85 -46.17
C LEU A 58 -26.42 -23.43 -46.35
N PRO A 59 -27.46 -23.22 -47.18
CA PRO A 59 -28.06 -21.89 -47.39
C PRO A 59 -28.56 -21.22 -46.11
N SER A 60 -29.03 -22.01 -45.14
CA SER A 60 -29.56 -21.52 -43.85
C SER A 60 -28.49 -21.05 -42.87
N ARG A 61 -27.22 -21.39 -43.10
CA ARG A 61 -26.15 -21.16 -42.12
C ARG A 61 -25.77 -19.69 -41.99
N ALA A 62 -25.71 -18.94 -43.09
CA ALA A 62 -25.42 -17.50 -43.04
C ALA A 62 -26.45 -16.75 -42.18
N VAL A 63 -27.72 -17.08 -42.34
CA VAL A 63 -28.83 -16.52 -41.54
C VAL A 63 -28.72 -16.93 -40.06
N ASN A 64 -28.38 -18.19 -39.79
CA ASN A 64 -28.21 -18.68 -38.42
C ASN A 64 -27.01 -18.03 -37.72
N GLN A 65 -25.89 -17.85 -38.41
CA GLN A 65 -24.68 -17.23 -37.87
C GLN A 65 -24.89 -15.74 -37.59
N LEU A 66 -25.58 -15.02 -38.48
CA LEU A 66 -26.01 -13.64 -38.23
C LEU A 66 -26.97 -13.56 -37.04
N SER A 67 -27.95 -14.46 -36.94
CA SER A 67 -28.90 -14.51 -35.82
C SER A 67 -28.21 -14.80 -34.48
N GLN A 68 -27.28 -15.74 -34.44
CA GLN A 68 -26.48 -16.05 -33.25
C GLN A 68 -25.59 -14.87 -32.84
N THR A 69 -24.91 -14.25 -33.81
CA THR A 69 -24.06 -13.07 -33.56
C THR A 69 -24.88 -11.92 -33.02
N ARG A 70 -26.05 -11.66 -33.62
CA ARG A 70 -27.01 -10.65 -33.15
C ARG A 70 -27.44 -10.93 -31.71
N SER A 71 -27.89 -12.15 -31.41
CA SER A 71 -28.31 -12.54 -30.06
C SER A 71 -27.18 -12.39 -29.03
N ALA A 72 -25.96 -12.77 -29.39
CA ALA A 72 -24.79 -12.61 -28.54
C ALA A 72 -24.46 -11.14 -28.27
N LEU A 73 -24.56 -10.28 -29.29
CA LEU A 73 -24.34 -8.83 -29.17
C LEU A 73 -25.45 -8.16 -28.34
N GLU A 74 -26.72 -8.51 -28.55
CA GLU A 74 -27.85 -8.03 -27.74
C GLU A 74 -27.66 -8.42 -26.26
N SER A 75 -27.25 -9.65 -25.99
CA SER A 75 -26.95 -10.13 -24.63
C SER A 75 -25.78 -9.36 -23.98
N LYS A 76 -24.72 -9.05 -24.75
CA LYS A 76 -23.61 -8.22 -24.27
C LYS A 76 -24.06 -6.78 -23.99
N LEU A 77 -24.88 -6.21 -24.85
CA LEU A 77 -25.42 -4.87 -24.70
C LEU A 77 -26.25 -4.75 -23.42
N GLU A 78 -27.15 -5.70 -23.17
CA GLU A 78 -27.98 -5.69 -21.96
C GLU A 78 -27.14 -5.85 -20.69
N ARG A 79 -26.11 -6.72 -20.69
CA ARG A 79 -25.15 -6.79 -19.57
C ARG A 79 -24.42 -5.46 -19.35
N ALA A 80 -23.97 -4.81 -20.42
CA ALA A 80 -23.27 -3.53 -20.32
C ALA A 80 -24.19 -2.42 -19.79
N LYS A 81 -25.45 -2.35 -20.25
CA LYS A 81 -26.46 -1.41 -19.74
C LYS A 81 -26.73 -1.61 -18.25
N LYS A 82 -26.95 -2.86 -17.83
CA LYS A 82 -27.15 -3.19 -16.41
C LYS A 82 -25.94 -2.77 -15.58
N ARG A 83 -24.73 -3.09 -16.06
CA ARG A 83 -23.49 -2.73 -15.37
C ARG A 83 -23.31 -1.22 -15.26
N ARG A 84 -23.66 -0.47 -16.30
CA ARG A 84 -23.62 1.00 -16.28
C ARG A 84 -24.55 1.55 -15.19
N LEU A 85 -25.79 1.06 -15.12
CA LEU A 85 -26.75 1.50 -14.12
C LEU A 85 -26.26 1.21 -12.70
N GLU A 86 -25.75 0.00 -12.44
CA GLU A 86 -25.14 -0.36 -11.15
C GLU A 86 -23.98 0.57 -10.76
N LEU A 87 -23.14 0.93 -11.73
CA LEU A 87 -22.01 1.84 -11.49
C LEU A 87 -22.46 3.28 -11.25
N GLU A 88 -23.50 3.74 -11.95
CA GLU A 88 -24.11 5.06 -11.72
C GLU A 88 -24.70 5.14 -10.31
N THR A 89 -25.49 4.15 -9.88
CA THR A 89 -26.03 4.10 -8.51
C THR A 89 -24.91 4.07 -7.46
N ARG A 90 -23.88 3.25 -7.66
CA ARG A 90 -22.74 3.18 -6.72
C ARG A 90 -21.96 4.49 -6.65
N LYS A 91 -21.83 5.20 -7.79
CA LYS A 91 -21.20 6.52 -7.83
C LYS A 91 -22.03 7.51 -7.01
N GLU A 92 -23.33 7.56 -7.23
CA GLU A 92 -24.25 8.44 -6.50
C GLU A 92 -24.20 8.18 -4.99
N GLU A 93 -24.28 6.92 -4.56
CA GLU A 93 -24.15 6.51 -3.16
C GLU A 93 -22.82 6.94 -2.53
N SER A 94 -21.70 6.81 -3.27
CA SER A 94 -20.38 7.20 -2.78
C SER A 94 -20.17 8.71 -2.73
N THR A 95 -20.85 9.46 -3.60
CA THR A 95 -20.81 10.93 -3.64
C THR A 95 -21.77 11.58 -2.66
N ARG A 96 -22.83 10.88 -2.24
CA ARG A 96 -23.81 11.39 -1.27
C ARG A 96 -23.12 11.72 0.05
N GLY A 97 -23.25 12.96 0.51
CA GLY A 97 -22.55 13.48 1.71
C GLY A 97 -21.05 13.74 1.49
N ARG A 98 -20.56 13.53 0.27
CA ARG A 98 -19.22 13.94 -0.18
C ARG A 98 -19.30 14.89 -1.36
N GLU A 99 -20.39 15.64 -1.48
CA GLU A 99 -20.52 16.59 -2.57
C GLU A 99 -19.40 17.64 -2.50
N ASN A 100 -18.87 18.00 -3.66
CA ASN A 100 -17.92 19.09 -3.76
C ASN A 100 -18.66 20.39 -3.42
N SER A 101 -18.35 20.93 -2.24
CA SER A 101 -18.84 22.22 -1.76
C SER A 101 -17.66 23.05 -1.29
N SER A 102 -17.80 24.37 -1.33
CA SER A 102 -16.80 25.29 -0.78
C SER A 102 -16.54 25.01 0.71
N GLY A 103 -17.58 24.65 1.47
CA GLY A 103 -17.47 24.26 2.88
C GLY A 103 -16.62 23.00 3.08
N ARG A 104 -16.80 21.97 2.24
CA ARG A 104 -15.97 20.75 2.29
C ARG A 104 -14.51 21.05 1.98
N GLU A 105 -14.25 21.86 0.96
CA GLU A 105 -12.89 22.25 0.57
C GLU A 105 -12.18 23.01 1.70
N GLN A 106 -12.87 23.96 2.33
CA GLN A 106 -12.36 24.68 3.50
C GLN A 106 -12.10 23.74 4.69
N ALA A 107 -13.02 22.83 4.99
CA ALA A 107 -12.86 21.86 6.07
C ALA A 107 -11.67 20.93 5.84
N LEU A 108 -11.47 20.45 4.61
CA LEU A 108 -10.30 19.62 4.24
C LEU A 108 -8.99 20.40 4.37
N LYS A 109 -8.99 21.68 3.99
CA LYS A 109 -7.83 22.57 4.18
C LYS A 109 -7.52 22.76 5.66
N GLN A 110 -8.52 23.07 6.47
CA GLN A 110 -8.37 23.24 7.92
C GLN A 110 -7.91 21.95 8.61
N LEU A 111 -8.44 20.80 8.21
CA LEU A 111 -8.01 19.49 8.72
C LEU A 111 -6.52 19.27 8.46
N LYS A 112 -6.08 19.50 7.22
CA LYS A 112 -4.66 19.37 6.84
C LYS A 112 -3.75 20.30 7.63
N GLU A 113 -4.18 21.55 7.83
CA GLU A 113 -3.45 22.52 8.66
C GLU A 113 -3.39 22.08 10.13
N ALA A 114 -4.49 21.57 10.68
CA ALA A 114 -4.55 21.09 12.07
C ALA A 114 -3.70 19.84 12.29
N GLU A 115 -3.71 18.88 11.34
CA GLU A 115 -2.85 17.70 11.38
C GLU A 115 -1.36 18.07 11.34
N ALA A 116 -0.98 19.02 10.47
CA ALA A 116 0.39 19.51 10.40
C ALA A 116 0.82 20.18 11.71
N LYS A 117 -0.03 21.02 12.31
CA LYS A 117 0.22 21.64 13.62
C LYS A 117 0.31 20.61 14.74
N SER A 118 -0.61 19.65 14.78
CA SER A 118 -0.62 18.57 15.78
C SER A 118 0.68 17.75 15.71
N LYS A 119 1.13 17.42 14.50
CA LYS A 119 2.40 16.73 14.30
C LYS A 119 3.59 17.57 14.80
N ALA A 120 3.68 18.83 14.39
CA ALA A 120 4.76 19.73 14.81
C ALA A 120 4.83 19.88 16.33
N LEU A 121 3.67 20.08 16.98
CA LEU A 121 3.60 20.18 18.45
C LEU A 121 3.99 18.87 19.14
N LYS A 122 3.60 17.71 18.60
CA LYS A 122 4.03 16.41 19.14
C LYS A 122 5.54 16.22 19.01
N ASP A 123 6.12 16.58 17.87
CA ASP A 123 7.56 16.51 17.63
C ASP A 123 8.31 17.47 18.57
N GLU A 124 7.75 18.64 18.86
CA GLU A 124 8.29 19.59 19.84
C GLU A 124 8.20 19.06 21.27
N LEU A 125 7.03 18.53 21.67
CA LEU A 125 6.82 17.96 23.01
C LEU A 125 7.77 16.77 23.26
N ALA A 126 8.03 15.95 22.24
CA ALA A 126 8.99 14.86 22.31
C ALA A 126 10.42 15.34 22.64
N ARG A 127 10.82 16.56 22.23
CA ARG A 127 12.13 17.14 22.60
C ARG A 127 12.23 17.48 24.08
N PHE A 128 11.09 17.71 24.72
CA PHE A 128 11.01 18.03 26.15
C PHE A 128 10.62 16.81 26.99
N ALA A 129 10.59 15.60 26.42
CA ALA A 129 10.21 14.38 27.13
C ALA A 129 11.10 14.10 28.35
N ASP A 130 12.38 14.48 28.29
CA ASP A 130 13.34 14.30 29.39
C ASP A 130 13.19 15.37 30.49
N ASN A 131 12.42 16.44 30.25
CA ASN A 131 12.18 17.53 31.19
C ASN A 131 10.84 17.38 31.93
N ASP A 132 10.59 16.19 32.48
CA ASP A 132 9.42 15.96 33.32
C ASP A 132 9.51 16.82 34.60
N PRO A 133 8.55 17.74 34.86
CA PRO A 133 8.52 18.54 36.08
C PRO A 133 8.56 17.69 37.36
N ALA A 134 7.94 16.51 37.35
CA ALA A 134 7.96 15.60 38.49
C ALA A 134 9.37 15.03 38.72
N ALA A 135 10.08 14.67 37.65
CA ALA A 135 11.47 14.23 37.74
C ALA A 135 12.40 15.35 38.20
N LEU A 136 12.19 16.58 37.74
CA LEU A 136 12.97 17.75 38.16
C LEU A 136 12.76 18.08 39.65
N GLU A 137 11.53 18.05 40.15
CA GLU A 137 11.24 18.27 41.57
C GLU A 137 11.77 17.12 42.45
N ALA A 138 11.68 15.87 41.98
CA ALA A 138 12.33 14.74 42.63
C ALA A 138 13.86 14.93 42.72
N MET A 139 14.49 15.41 41.65
CA MET A 139 15.93 15.71 41.65
C MET A 139 16.29 16.85 42.62
N LYS A 140 15.52 17.94 42.65
CA LYS A 140 15.73 19.05 43.59
C LYS A 140 15.60 18.60 45.05
N SER A 141 14.56 17.82 45.37
CA SER A 141 14.37 17.30 46.73
C SER A 141 15.47 16.32 47.14
N ALA A 142 15.89 15.42 46.24
CA ALA A 142 17.02 14.52 46.47
C ALA A 142 18.34 15.28 46.68
N SER A 143 18.63 16.29 45.86
CA SER A 143 19.80 17.16 46.00
C SER A 143 19.83 17.89 47.34
N LYS A 144 18.66 18.35 47.83
CA LYS A 144 18.56 18.95 49.17
C LYS A 144 18.93 17.94 50.26
N VAL A 145 18.38 16.73 50.22
CA VAL A 145 18.70 15.68 51.20
C VAL A 145 20.18 15.31 51.16
N MET A 146 20.77 15.17 49.97
CA MET A 146 22.20 14.87 49.81
C MET A 146 23.08 15.99 50.36
N ARG A 147 22.71 17.25 50.12
CA ARG A 147 23.42 18.41 50.66
C ARG A 147 23.36 18.46 52.18
N ASP A 148 22.16 18.31 52.75
CA ASP A 148 21.97 18.31 54.20
C ASP A 148 22.78 17.16 54.85
N ALA A 149 22.82 15.99 54.20
CA ALA A 149 23.65 14.87 54.64
C ALA A 149 25.16 15.16 54.54
N ALA A 150 25.62 15.76 53.45
CA ALA A 150 27.02 16.16 53.27
C ALA A 150 27.45 17.18 54.34
N ASN A 151 26.64 18.23 54.55
CA ASN A 151 26.89 19.26 55.56
C ASN A 151 26.88 18.69 56.98
N ARG A 152 26.04 17.70 57.27
CA ARG A 152 26.08 16.96 58.54
C ARG A 152 27.38 16.17 58.73
N TRP A 153 27.93 15.60 57.66
CA TRP A 153 29.25 14.96 57.74
C TRP A 153 30.36 15.99 57.89
N THR A 154 30.26 17.15 57.25
CA THR A 154 31.14 18.31 57.49
C THR A 154 31.13 18.72 58.96
N ASP A 155 29.95 18.86 59.58
CA ASP A 155 29.82 19.14 61.02
C ASP A 155 30.54 18.09 61.88
N ASN A 156 30.36 16.80 61.55
CA ASN A 156 31.00 15.72 62.28
C ASN A 156 32.52 15.78 62.16
N ILE A 157 33.05 16.08 60.97
CA ILE A 157 34.49 16.21 60.73
C ILE A 157 35.07 17.36 61.54
N PHE A 158 34.44 18.54 61.53
CA PHE A 158 34.89 19.70 62.30
C PHE A 158 34.73 19.48 63.82
N SER A 159 33.67 18.81 64.25
CA SER A 159 33.46 18.48 65.66
C SER A 159 34.55 17.53 66.18
N LEU A 160 34.88 16.48 65.40
CA LEU A 160 35.98 15.58 65.73
C LEU A 160 37.32 16.30 65.76
N GLN A 161 37.58 17.15 64.76
CA GLN A 161 38.81 17.95 64.71
C GLN A 161 38.96 18.85 65.95
N SER A 162 37.88 19.55 66.33
CA SER A 162 37.86 20.42 67.51
C SER A 162 38.04 19.64 68.82
N TRP A 163 37.31 18.54 69.00
CA TRP A 163 37.40 17.70 70.20
C TRP A 163 38.79 17.09 70.37
N CYS A 164 39.36 16.52 69.31
CA CYS A 164 40.70 15.96 69.29
C CYS A 164 41.77 17.03 69.60
N ALA A 165 41.66 18.22 68.99
CA ALA A 165 42.61 19.30 69.22
C ALA A 165 42.56 19.88 70.63
N ASN A 166 41.42 19.78 71.33
CA ASN A 166 41.23 20.29 72.69
C ASN A 166 41.61 19.29 73.78
N ASN A 167 41.53 17.99 73.50
CA ASN A 167 41.71 16.93 74.51
C ASN A 167 43.08 16.23 74.46
N PHE A 168 43.86 16.41 73.40
CA PHE A 168 45.16 15.76 73.24
C PHE A 168 46.23 16.74 72.74
N GLU A 169 47.40 16.73 73.39
CA GLU A 169 48.56 17.52 72.98
C GLU A 169 49.10 17.07 71.61
N HIS A 170 49.53 18.02 70.77
CA HIS A 170 50.07 17.80 69.41
C HIS A 170 49.10 17.15 68.39
N MET A 171 47.83 16.97 68.73
CA MET A 171 46.87 16.34 67.82
C MET A 171 46.36 17.28 66.71
N ARG A 172 46.52 18.60 66.89
CA ARG A 172 46.10 19.61 65.90
C ARG A 172 46.94 19.53 64.62
N GLU A 173 48.26 19.51 64.72
CA GLU A 173 49.14 19.39 63.55
C GLU A 173 49.04 18.00 62.90
N ALA A 174 48.91 16.95 63.72
CA ALA A 174 48.77 15.58 63.23
C ALA A 174 47.48 15.37 62.39
N LEU A 175 46.35 15.94 62.85
CA LEU A 175 45.08 15.88 62.10
C LEU A 175 45.13 16.69 60.81
N ALA A 176 45.75 17.87 60.81
CA ALA A 176 45.92 18.65 59.60
C ALA A 176 46.75 17.90 58.55
N GLY A 177 47.82 17.21 58.97
CA GLY A 177 48.62 16.34 58.11
C GLY A 177 47.81 15.16 57.55
N LEU A 178 47.03 14.48 58.40
CA LEU A 178 46.18 13.36 57.99
C LEU A 178 45.11 13.80 56.99
N TYR A 179 44.42 14.91 57.26
CA TYR A 179 43.36 15.43 56.38
C TYR A 179 43.89 15.78 54.99
N LYS A 180 45.09 16.37 54.92
CA LYS A 180 45.78 16.62 53.66
C LYS A 180 46.14 15.34 52.91
N GLU A 181 46.55 14.28 53.63
CA GLU A 181 46.91 12.98 53.03
C GLU A 181 45.68 12.25 52.47
N ILE A 182 44.54 12.29 53.17
CA ILE A 182 43.28 11.65 52.73
C ILE A 182 42.48 12.51 51.73
N GLY A 183 43.00 13.68 51.35
CA GLY A 183 42.44 14.53 50.30
C GLY A 183 41.35 15.50 50.75
N ILE A 184 41.30 15.87 52.03
CA ILE A 184 40.46 16.97 52.53
C ILE A 184 41.26 18.28 52.38
N PRO A 185 40.86 19.19 51.47
CA PRO A 185 41.57 20.45 51.25
C PRO A 185 41.37 21.44 52.41
N GLU A 186 42.25 22.44 52.51
CA GLU A 186 42.09 23.54 53.50
C GLU A 186 40.85 24.41 53.22
N GLU A 187 40.37 24.42 51.96
CA GLU A 187 39.14 25.09 51.53
C GLU A 187 37.88 24.21 51.72
N PHE A 188 37.99 23.07 52.41
CA PHE A 188 36.84 22.22 52.70
C PHE A 188 35.86 22.95 53.61
N ASP A 189 34.65 23.18 53.11
CA ASP A 189 33.60 23.91 53.81
C ASP A 189 32.21 23.35 53.48
N TYR A 190 31.17 23.95 54.04
CA TYR A 190 29.79 23.61 53.76
C TYR A 190 29.42 23.82 52.29
N LEU A 191 28.55 22.96 51.79
CA LEU A 191 27.93 23.14 50.47
C LEU A 191 26.83 24.20 50.56
N GLU A 192 27.06 25.34 49.92
CA GLU A 192 26.08 26.43 49.81
C GLU A 192 25.08 26.20 48.66
N THR A 193 23.93 26.88 48.74
CA THR A 193 23.04 27.05 47.58
C THR A 193 23.49 28.26 46.80
N GLU A 194 23.92 28.08 45.55
CA GLU A 194 23.86 29.18 44.57
C GLU A 194 22.38 29.52 44.35
N GLU A 195 22.00 30.77 44.59
CA GLU A 195 20.68 31.34 44.26
C GLU A 195 20.46 31.45 42.74
#